data_AF-A0A222VIA0-F1
#
_entry.id   AF-A0A222VIA0-F1
#
_cell.length_a   1.000
_cell.length_b   1.000
_cell.length_c   1.000
_cell.angle_alpha   90.00
_cell.angle_beta   90.00
_cell.angle_gamma   90.00
#
_symmetry.space_group_name_H-M   'P 1'
#
loop_
_entity.id
_entity.type
_entity.pdbx_description
1 polymer ?
#
loop_
_entity_poly.entity_id
_entity_poly.type
_entity_poly.pdbx_seq_one_letter_code
_entity_poly.pdbx_strand_id
1 'polypeptide(L)'
;MTTSPVPAYQAFYPPIAVLGLTLSGVRLYNNVDNDEYTITYYSIWELVGTPRGASIGLISLIILGSFVAISAYMYLRPPTSPVLPIIASTLAALAALMLTFKAGASNLVPATLSDGGRMMFVLTWASCVFTAVHAAHILFAKRRYWPEAPVSN
;
A
#
# COMPACT_ATOMS: atom_id res chain seq x y z
N MET A 1 27.64 17.63 -20.34
CA MET A 1 26.31 17.31 -19.80
C MET A 1 26.41 16.01 -19.01
N THR A 2 26.43 16.08 -17.69
CA THR A 2 26.42 14.90 -16.82
C THR A 2 25.00 14.37 -16.76
N THR A 3 24.70 13.30 -17.49
CA THR A 3 23.45 12.54 -17.35
C THR A 3 23.46 11.92 -15.95
N SER A 4 22.80 12.54 -14.98
CA SER A 4 22.52 11.86 -13.72
C SER A 4 21.80 10.55 -14.04
N PRO A 5 22.26 9.41 -13.48
CA PRO A 5 21.61 8.13 -13.74
C PRO A 5 20.14 8.23 -13.35
N VAL A 6 19.25 7.76 -14.23
CA VAL A 6 17.81 7.69 -13.93
C VAL A 6 17.68 6.87 -12.63
N PRO A 7 17.09 7.42 -11.55
CA PRO A 7 17.03 6.69 -10.30
C PRO A 7 16.21 5.41 -10.48
N ALA A 8 16.74 4.29 -10.00
CA ALA A 8 16.18 2.96 -10.22
C ALA A 8 15.01 2.64 -9.26
N TYR A 9 13.95 3.46 -9.26
CA TYR A 9 12.75 3.23 -8.43
C TYR A 9 12.14 1.83 -8.62
N GLN A 10 12.30 1.24 -9.81
CA GLN A 10 11.79 -0.09 -10.16
C GLN A 10 12.25 -1.18 -9.20
N ALA A 11 13.50 -1.10 -8.72
CA ALA A 11 14.09 -2.12 -7.85
C ALA A 11 13.37 -2.26 -6.50
N PHE A 12 12.63 -1.24 -6.06
CA PHE A 12 11.94 -1.24 -4.77
C PHE A 12 10.52 -1.80 -4.86
N TYR A 13 9.91 -1.91 -6.04
CA TYR A 13 8.54 -2.42 -6.19
C TYR A 13 8.41 -3.91 -5.83
N PRO A 14 9.28 -4.82 -6.31
CA PRO A 14 9.20 -6.24 -5.97
C PRO A 14 9.28 -6.53 -4.46
N PRO A 15 10.27 -6.03 -3.69
CA PRO A 15 10.34 -6.33 -2.27
C PRO A 15 9.14 -5.77 -1.50
N ILE A 16 8.62 -4.59 -1.85
CA ILE A 16 7.41 -4.03 -1.23
C ILE A 16 6.20 -4.95 -1.50
N ALA A 17 6.01 -5.38 -2.76
CA ALA A 17 4.89 -6.24 -3.13
C ALA A 17 4.96 -7.61 -2.44
N VAL A 18 6.14 -8.23 -2.40
CA VAL A 18 6.35 -9.52 -1.72
C VAL A 18 6.10 -9.38 -0.22
N LEU A 19 6.68 -8.37 0.43
CA LEU A 19 6.46 -8.14 1.87
C LEU A 19 4.98 -7.88 2.19
N GLY A 20 4.29 -7.08 1.38
CA GLY A 20 2.87 -6.81 1.56
C GLY A 20 2.02 -8.07 1.42
N LEU A 21 2.35 -8.92 0.45
CA LEU A 21 1.68 -10.21 0.26
C LEU A 21 1.96 -11.16 1.42
N THR A 22 3.21 -11.28 1.88
CA THR A 22 3.56 -12.13 3.02
C THR A 22 2.88 -11.66 4.30
N LEU A 23 2.89 -10.36 4.57
CA LEU A 23 2.25 -9.77 5.76
C LEU A 23 0.72 -9.85 5.71
N SER A 24 0.09 -10.02 4.53
CA SER A 24 -1.36 -10.24 4.46
C SER A 24 -1.82 -11.54 5.13
N GLY A 25 -0.92 -12.52 5.25
CA GLY A 25 -1.16 -13.81 5.89
C GLY A 25 -1.04 -13.78 7.42
N VAL A 26 -0.55 -12.69 8.00
CA VAL A 26 -0.40 -12.59 9.46
C VAL A 26 -1.62 -11.92 10.09
N ARG A 27 -1.83 -12.17 11.38
CA ARG A 27 -2.85 -11.45 12.16
C ARG A 27 -2.46 -9.99 12.26
N LEU A 28 -3.39 -9.08 12.03
CA LEU A 28 -3.14 -7.63 12.06
C LEU A 28 -3.19 -7.05 13.47
N TYR A 29 -4.02 -7.62 14.34
CA TYR A 29 -4.22 -7.17 15.71
C TYR A 29 -4.00 -8.32 16.69
N ASN A 30 -3.55 -8.00 17.89
CA ASN A 30 -3.50 -8.98 18.97
C ASN A 30 -4.91 -9.31 19.46
N ASN A 31 -5.11 -10.56 19.87
CA ASN A 31 -6.33 -10.95 20.57
C ASN A 31 -6.48 -10.10 21.82
N VAL A 32 -7.72 -9.78 22.14
CA VAL A 32 -8.05 -9.05 23.36
C VAL A 32 -8.82 -10.00 24.25
N ASP A 33 -8.17 -10.43 25.32
CA ASP A 33 -8.79 -11.17 26.41
C ASP A 33 -9.17 -10.16 27.48
N ASN A 34 -10.47 -10.02 27.71
CA ASN A 34 -11.00 -9.40 28.92
C ASN A 34 -11.68 -10.52 29.70
N ASP A 35 -11.66 -10.51 31.04
CA ASP A 35 -12.10 -11.64 31.88
C ASP A 35 -13.52 -12.19 31.56
N GLU A 36 -14.34 -11.43 30.82
CA GLU A 36 -15.68 -11.83 30.33
C GLU A 36 -15.72 -12.36 28.87
N TYR A 37 -14.77 -12.00 28.00
CA TYR A 37 -14.78 -12.36 26.58
C TYR A 37 -13.41 -12.24 25.91
N THR A 38 -13.11 -13.23 25.05
CA THR A 38 -11.98 -13.22 24.13
C THR A 38 -12.41 -12.72 22.75
N ILE A 39 -11.81 -11.64 22.28
CA ILE A 39 -11.95 -11.15 20.90
C ILE A 39 -10.77 -11.66 20.08
N THR A 40 -11.05 -12.62 19.19
CA THR A 40 -10.07 -13.15 18.25
C THR A 40 -9.99 -12.28 16.99
N TYR A 41 -8.79 -11.80 16.66
CA TYR A 41 -8.52 -11.10 15.40
C TYR A 41 -7.87 -12.03 14.38
N TYR A 42 -8.28 -11.86 13.13
CA TYR A 42 -7.94 -12.74 12.01
C TYR A 42 -6.95 -12.07 11.05
N SER A 43 -6.25 -12.87 10.25
CA SER A 43 -5.57 -12.39 9.05
C SER A 43 -6.57 -11.94 7.98
N ILE A 44 -6.10 -11.22 6.95
CA ILE A 44 -6.97 -10.76 5.85
C ILE A 44 -7.66 -11.94 5.16
N TRP A 45 -6.93 -13.04 4.97
CA TRP A 45 -7.42 -14.26 4.33
C TRP A 45 -8.49 -14.97 5.15
N GLU A 46 -8.29 -15.08 6.46
CA GLU A 46 -9.27 -15.65 7.37
C GLU A 46 -10.53 -14.78 7.47
N LEU A 47 -10.38 -13.44 7.43
CA LEU A 47 -11.51 -12.51 7.46
C LEU A 47 -12.53 -12.78 6.34
N VAL A 48 -12.06 -13.17 5.14
CA VAL A 48 -12.90 -13.52 3.99
C VAL A 48 -13.85 -14.69 4.29
N GLY A 49 -13.41 -15.64 5.11
CA GLY A 49 -14.21 -16.79 5.52
C GLY A 49 -15.24 -16.50 6.61
N THR A 50 -15.27 -15.28 7.16
CA THR A 50 -16.15 -14.93 8.28
C THR A 50 -17.39 -14.14 7.82
N PRO A 51 -18.60 -14.44 8.34
CA PRO A 51 -19.83 -13.74 7.92
C PRO A 51 -19.81 -12.23 8.19
N ARG A 52 -19.12 -11.77 9.24
CA ARG A 52 -19.04 -10.36 9.62
C ARG A 52 -17.88 -9.60 8.96
N GLY A 53 -16.82 -10.32 8.56
CA GLY A 53 -15.59 -9.73 8.04
C GLY A 53 -15.39 -9.90 6.53
N ALA A 54 -16.22 -10.71 5.86
CA ALA A 54 -15.98 -11.11 4.47
C ALA A 54 -15.83 -9.93 3.50
N SER A 55 -16.69 -8.91 3.61
CA SER A 55 -16.65 -7.73 2.74
C SER A 55 -15.34 -6.95 2.90
N ILE A 56 -14.90 -6.74 4.15
CA ILE A 56 -13.66 -6.00 4.47
C ILE A 56 -12.44 -6.81 4.03
N GLY A 57 -12.45 -8.13 4.26
CA GLY A 57 -11.40 -9.03 3.79
C GLY A 57 -11.25 -8.98 2.26
N LEU A 58 -12.37 -9.08 1.53
CA LEU A 58 -12.36 -9.02 0.06
C LEU A 58 -11.87 -7.68 -0.48
N ILE A 59 -12.34 -6.56 0.08
CA ILE A 59 -11.87 -5.22 -0.31
C ILE A 59 -10.36 -5.10 -0.06
N SER A 60 -9.88 -5.58 1.08
CA SER A 60 -8.45 -5.57 1.42
C SER A 60 -7.62 -6.40 0.43
N LEU A 61 -8.10 -7.58 0.05
CA LEU A 61 -7.45 -8.43 -0.96
C LEU A 61 -7.45 -7.80 -2.35
N ILE A 62 -8.53 -7.11 -2.74
CA ILE A 62 -8.58 -6.39 -4.02
C ILE A 62 -7.57 -5.26 -4.03
N ILE A 63 -7.47 -4.48 -2.95
CA ILE A 63 -6.48 -3.40 -2.83
C ILE A 63 -5.06 -3.96 -2.88
N LEU A 64 -4.77 -4.99 -2.09
CA LEU A 64 -3.46 -5.65 -2.07
C LEU A 64 -3.10 -6.24 -3.42
N GLY A 65 -4.00 -7.02 -4.03
CA GLY A 65 -3.81 -7.64 -5.34
C GLY A 65 -3.58 -6.60 -6.43
N SER A 66 -4.35 -5.50 -6.41
CA SER A 66 -4.17 -4.38 -7.35
C SER A 66 -2.81 -3.71 -7.16
N PHE A 67 -2.41 -3.48 -5.91
CA PHE A 67 -1.10 -2.89 -5.60
C PHE A 67 0.06 -3.79 -6.04
N VAL A 68 -0.04 -5.11 -5.81
CA VAL A 68 0.95 -6.10 -6.26
C VAL A 68 1.03 -6.15 -7.79
N ALA A 69 -0.12 -6.16 -8.48
CA ALA A 69 -0.17 -6.16 -9.94
C ALA A 69 0.46 -4.89 -10.53
N ILE A 70 0.15 -3.71 -9.96
CA ILE A 70 0.76 -2.44 -10.37
C ILE A 70 2.26 -2.45 -10.09
N SER A 71 2.69 -2.96 -8.94
CA SER A 71 4.12 -3.05 -8.59
C SER A 71 4.90 -3.95 -9.55
N ALA A 72 4.34 -5.11 -9.90
CA ALA A 72 4.91 -6.02 -10.89
C ALA A 72 4.97 -5.35 -12.28
N TYR A 73 3.90 -4.65 -12.68
CA TYR A 73 3.89 -3.91 -13.93
C TYR A 73 4.96 -2.82 -13.96
N MET A 74 5.08 -2.01 -12.91
CA MET A 74 6.05 -0.91 -12.82
C MET A 74 7.50 -1.39 -12.76
N TYR A 75 7.73 -2.60 -12.25
CA TYR A 75 9.03 -3.26 -12.30
C TYR A 75 9.39 -3.67 -13.73
N LEU A 76 8.48 -4.33 -14.46
CA LEU A 76 8.72 -4.80 -15.82
C LEU A 76 8.69 -3.67 -16.87
N ARG A 77 7.88 -2.65 -16.62
CA ARG A 77 7.63 -1.52 -17.52
C ARG A 77 7.72 -0.23 -16.72
N PRO A 78 8.89 0.40 -16.72
CA PRO A 78 9.12 1.62 -15.97
C PRO A 78 8.12 2.71 -16.36
N PRO A 79 7.43 3.34 -15.40
CA PRO A 79 6.42 4.35 -15.70
C PRO A 79 7.07 5.60 -16.32
N THR A 80 6.59 6.02 -17.49
CA THR A 80 6.92 7.32 -18.11
C THR A 80 5.90 8.40 -17.78
N SER A 81 4.80 8.02 -17.13
CA SER A 81 3.69 8.86 -16.71
C SER A 81 3.51 8.75 -15.19
N PRO A 82 3.17 9.86 -14.49
CA PRO A 82 2.98 9.84 -13.05
C PRO A 82 1.70 9.12 -12.61
N VAL A 83 0.79 8.82 -13.54
CA VAL A 83 -0.53 8.21 -13.26
C VAL A 83 -0.40 6.89 -12.49
N LEU A 84 0.47 5.98 -12.93
CA LEU A 84 0.67 4.69 -12.27
C LEU A 84 1.22 4.82 -10.83
N PRO A 85 2.31 5.57 -10.59
CA PRO A 85 2.76 5.89 -9.23
C PRO A 85 1.68 6.54 -8.36
N ILE A 86 0.84 7.44 -8.90
CA ILE A 86 -0.26 8.06 -8.16
C ILE A 86 -1.29 7.00 -7.73
N ILE A 87 -1.70 6.11 -8.64
CA ILE A 87 -2.62 5.02 -8.32
C ILE A 87 -2.03 4.12 -7.22
N ALA A 88 -0.76 3.75 -7.34
CA ALA A 88 -0.07 2.96 -6.32
C ALA A 88 -0.04 3.67 -4.95
N SER A 89 0.20 4.98 -4.94
CA SER A 89 0.16 5.81 -3.73
C SER A 89 -1.22 5.83 -3.10
N THR A 90 -2.27 5.98 -3.91
CA THR A 90 -3.65 5.98 -3.44
C THR A 90 -4.04 4.64 -2.84
N LEU A 91 -3.68 3.53 -3.47
CA LEU A 91 -3.94 2.18 -2.94
C LEU A 91 -3.19 1.94 -1.62
N ALA A 92 -1.93 2.36 -1.53
CA ALA A 92 -1.16 2.27 -0.30
C ALA A 92 -1.76 3.14 0.83
N ALA A 93 -2.22 4.34 0.51
CA ALA A 93 -2.91 5.22 1.45
C ALA A 93 -4.23 4.59 1.94
N LEU A 94 -5.05 4.03 1.04
CA LEU A 94 -6.27 3.32 1.40
C LEU A 94 -5.99 2.16 2.37
N ALA A 95 -4.97 1.34 2.08
CA ALA A 95 -4.56 0.25 2.97
C ALA A 95 -4.11 0.77 4.35
N ALA A 96 -3.31 1.84 4.38
CA ALA A 96 -2.86 2.47 5.63
C ALA A 96 -4.03 3.04 6.46
N LEU A 97 -5.01 3.66 5.79
CA LEU A 97 -6.22 4.18 6.45
C LEU A 97 -7.08 3.04 7.01
N MET A 98 -7.26 1.94 6.28
CA MET A 98 -7.98 0.77 6.78
C MET A 98 -7.34 0.18 8.04
N LEU A 99 -6.01 0.16 8.11
CA LEU A 99 -5.26 -0.24 9.30
C LEU A 99 -5.36 0.79 10.43
N THR A 100 -5.43 2.08 10.12
CA THR A 100 -5.57 3.15 11.13
C THR A 100 -6.95 3.13 11.78
N PHE A 101 -8.00 2.97 10.99
CA PHE A 101 -9.38 3.04 11.45
C PHE A 101 -9.94 1.71 11.96
N LYS A 102 -9.10 0.65 12.04
CA LYS A 102 -9.51 -0.67 12.53
C LYS A 102 -10.80 -1.13 11.83
N ALA A 103 -10.85 -1.02 10.50
CA ALA A 103 -12.06 -1.27 9.72
C ALA A 103 -12.65 -2.64 10.10
N GLY A 104 -13.86 -2.63 10.71
CA GLY A 104 -14.57 -3.84 11.15
C GLY A 104 -14.60 -4.10 12.66
N ALA A 105 -13.96 -3.30 13.50
CA ALA A 105 -14.08 -3.45 14.95
C ALA A 105 -14.84 -2.29 15.59
N SER A 106 -16.13 -2.50 15.82
CA SER A 106 -17.05 -1.60 16.52
C SER A 106 -16.79 -1.46 18.03
N ASN A 107 -15.69 -2.01 18.55
CA ASN A 107 -15.59 -2.31 19.98
C ASN A 107 -14.73 -1.25 20.69
N LEU A 108 -15.25 -0.76 21.82
CA LEU A 108 -14.65 0.22 22.75
C LEU A 108 -13.29 -0.21 23.33
N VAL A 109 -12.89 -1.47 23.14
CA VAL A 109 -11.62 -1.99 23.67
C VAL A 109 -10.48 -1.71 22.68
N PRO A 110 -9.43 -0.95 23.10
CA PRO A 110 -8.28 -0.67 22.25
C PRO A 110 -7.55 -1.98 21.93
N ALA A 111 -7.57 -2.38 20.66
CA ALA A 111 -6.76 -3.51 20.21
C ALA A 111 -5.40 -2.98 19.76
N THR A 112 -4.34 -3.55 20.30
CA THR A 112 -2.99 -3.23 19.86
C THR A 112 -2.67 -3.97 18.57
N LEU A 113 -1.98 -3.31 17.64
CA LEU A 113 -1.39 -3.98 16.47
C LEU A 113 -0.43 -5.08 16.95
N SER A 114 -0.55 -6.25 16.34
CA SER A 114 0.45 -7.32 16.46
C SER A 114 1.76 -6.88 15.79
N ASP A 115 2.85 -7.62 15.99
CA ASP A 115 4.12 -7.30 15.32
C ASP A 115 3.98 -7.31 13.79
N GLY A 116 3.28 -8.29 13.23
CA GLY A 116 2.99 -8.33 11.80
C GLY A 116 2.09 -7.18 11.33
N GLY A 117 1.10 -6.79 12.14
CA GLY A 117 0.27 -5.62 11.88
C GLY A 117 1.05 -4.31 11.90
N ARG A 118 2.00 -4.15 12.84
CA ARG A 118 2.91 -2.99 12.89
C ARG A 118 3.79 -2.93 11.66
N MET A 119 4.36 -4.06 11.24
CA MET A 119 5.16 -4.14 10.02
C MET A 119 4.33 -3.78 8.78
N MET A 120 3.10 -4.27 8.67
CA MET A 120 2.19 -3.95 7.57
C MET A 120 1.79 -2.47 7.57
N PHE A 121 1.57 -1.90 8.75
CA PHE A 121 1.27 -0.48 8.91
C PHE A 121 2.44 0.41 8.45
N VAL A 122 3.67 0.09 8.87
CA VAL A 122 4.87 0.81 8.43
C VAL A 122 5.08 0.64 6.92
N LEU A 123 4.91 -0.57 6.41
CA LEU A 123 5.08 -0.87 4.98
C LEU A 123 4.09 -0.08 4.12
N THR A 124 2.82 -0.02 4.49
CA THR A 124 1.79 0.70 3.72
C THR A 124 2.07 2.20 3.67
N TRP A 125 2.43 2.83 4.79
CA TRP A 125 2.85 4.24 4.82
C TRP A 125 4.14 4.49 4.04
N ALA A 126 5.17 3.65 4.22
CA ALA A 126 6.41 3.77 3.47
C ALA A 126 6.17 3.65 1.96
N SER A 127 5.30 2.72 1.55
CA SER A 127 4.92 2.52 0.15
C SER A 127 4.18 3.73 -0.41
N CYS A 128 3.28 4.33 0.38
CA CYS A 128 2.58 5.55 0.01
C CYS A 128 3.56 6.70 -0.25
N VAL A 129 4.49 6.95 0.69
CA VAL A 129 5.49 8.02 0.54
C VAL A 129 6.40 7.74 -0.64
N PHE A 130 6.90 6.51 -0.78
CA PHE A 130 7.79 6.11 -1.87
C PHE A 130 7.15 6.32 -3.24
N THR A 131 5.91 5.86 -3.43
CA THR A 131 5.19 5.98 -4.71
C THR A 131 4.80 7.43 -5.00
N ALA A 132 4.47 8.22 -3.99
CA ALA A 132 4.26 9.67 -4.13
C ALA A 132 5.54 10.40 -4.56
N VAL A 133 6.69 10.08 -3.96
CA VAL A 133 8.00 10.64 -4.37
C VAL A 133 8.33 10.26 -5.80
N HIS A 134 8.08 9.00 -6.20
CA HIS A 134 8.27 8.57 -7.57
C HIS A 134 7.35 9.33 -8.56
N ALA A 135 6.09 9.55 -8.19
CA ALA A 135 5.16 10.37 -8.98
C ALA A 135 5.65 11.80 -9.15
N ALA A 136 6.06 12.43 -8.05
CA ALA A 136 6.58 13.79 -8.02
C ALA A 136 7.83 13.91 -8.90
N HIS A 137 8.74 12.93 -8.82
CA HIS A 137 9.94 12.95 -9.64
C HIS A 137 9.62 12.89 -11.14
N ILE A 138 8.69 12.04 -11.58
CA ILE A 138 8.26 12.00 -13.00
C ILE A 138 7.63 13.33 -13.42
N LEU A 139 6.78 13.94 -12.57
CA LEU A 139 6.16 15.24 -12.83
C LEU A 139 7.18 16.36 -13.01
N PHE A 140 8.17 16.45 -12.11
CA PHE A 140 9.17 17.51 -12.15
C PHE A 140 10.26 17.27 -13.20
N ALA A 141 10.65 16.02 -13.45
CA ALA A 141 11.59 15.67 -14.51
C ALA A 141 11.01 15.99 -15.89
N LYS A 142 9.72 15.70 -16.15
CA LYS A 142 9.07 16.08 -17.41
C LYS A 142 9.14 17.59 -17.66
N ARG A 143 8.87 18.42 -16.65
CA ARG A 143 8.94 19.89 -16.76
C ARG A 143 10.35 20.41 -17.09
N ARG A 144 11.40 19.68 -16.70
CA ARG A 144 12.79 20.10 -16.92
C ARG A 144 13.34 19.73 -18.29
N TYR A 145 12.86 18.63 -18.89
CA TYR A 145 13.38 18.10 -20.17
C TYR A 145 12.47 18.33 -21.37
N TRP A 146 11.21 18.68 -21.15
CA TRP A 146 10.26 19.06 -22.21
C TRP A 146 9.58 20.38 -21.84
N PRO A 147 10.31 21.52 -21.91
CA PRO A 147 9.61 22.81 -21.94
C PRO A 147 8.71 22.78 -23.17
N GLU A 148 7.41 22.99 -22.96
CA GLU A 148 6.45 23.08 -24.05
C GLU A 148 7.00 24.07 -25.09
N ALA A 149 7.13 23.63 -26.33
CA ALA A 149 7.60 24.49 -27.41
C ALA A 149 6.73 25.75 -27.42
N PRO A 150 7.32 26.96 -27.59
CA PRO A 150 6.54 28.19 -27.58
C PRO A 150 5.42 28.06 -28.61
N VAL A 151 4.18 28.20 -28.14
CA VAL A 151 3.00 28.23 -28.99
C VAL A 151 3.16 29.45 -29.89
N SER A 152 3.53 29.22 -31.15
CA SER A 152 3.57 30.27 -32.16
C SER A 152 2.12 30.67 -32.48
N ASN A 153 1.75 31.88 -32.07
CA ASN A 153 0.53 32.56 -32.51
C ASN A 153 0.62 32.93 -33.99
#